data_AF-A0A353JB42-F1
#
_entry.id   AF-A0A353JB42-F1
#
_cell.length_a   1.000
_cell.length_b   1.000
_cell.length_c   1.000
_cell.angle_alpha   90.00
_cell.angle_beta   90.00
_cell.angle_gamma   90.00
#
_symmetry.space_group_name_H-M   'P 1'
#
loop_
_entity.id
_entity.type
_entity.pdbx_description
1 polymer ?
#
loop_
_entity_poly.entity_id
_entity_poly.type
_entity_poly.pdbx_seq_one_letter_code
_entity_poly.pdbx_strand_id
1 'polypeptide(L)'
;MKEEMQIAVVEQLPKITEKIKEVGAELDKRLEDLNLNSLVCNEETRKSIKELRTKLGAELKDFERQRKDIKEKINAPYDLFNKTYETEIKSKYQQADLTLKTKIDEVENGLKEKAKELALEYFNEYKASKTVIKDNYLLFEELNLQIGLDGLTVKGALVKKYKDAIIEKVDNVERDIETINTMEHNSEILVEYLKNKNLSLAIKEVNDRHVILNQVQKDYEIVQEEQKQEEQVVEKVEKELSAPVEGKKLYSIKFKATSTYENLSYLVKVMRERGIEYEQFK
;
A
#
# COMPACT_ATOMS: atom_id res chain seq x y z
N MET A 1 46.25 -24.80 11.45
CA MET A 1 47.38 -24.20 10.72
C MET A 1 47.03 -24.23 9.24
N LYS A 2 46.79 -23.08 8.61
CA LYS A 2 46.72 -22.99 7.15
C LYS A 2 48.15 -22.74 6.70
N GLU A 3 48.75 -23.66 5.96
CA GLU A 3 49.94 -23.32 5.18
C GLU A 3 49.53 -22.23 4.18
N GLU A 4 50.21 -21.09 4.21
CA GLU A 4 49.98 -20.03 3.24
C GLU A 4 50.45 -20.52 1.87
N MET A 5 49.49 -20.96 1.05
CA MET A 5 49.77 -21.37 -0.32
C MET A 5 50.13 -20.15 -1.15
N GLN A 6 51.39 -20.06 -1.57
CA GLN A 6 51.86 -19.04 -2.50
C GLN A 6 51.46 -19.41 -3.93
N ILE A 7 50.82 -18.48 -4.65
CA ILE A 7 50.25 -18.75 -5.98
C ILE A 7 51.31 -18.65 -7.10
N ALA A 8 52.20 -17.65 -7.08
CA ALA A 8 53.30 -17.48 -8.04
C ALA A 8 54.31 -16.39 -7.60
N VAL A 9 55.47 -16.32 -8.27
CA VAL A 9 56.52 -15.26 -8.14
C VAL A 9 56.92 -14.77 -9.53
N VAL A 10 57.19 -13.46 -9.69
CA VAL A 10 57.57 -12.83 -10.98
C VAL A 10 59.08 -12.64 -11.08
N GLU A 11 59.76 -13.36 -11.98
CA GLU A 11 61.23 -13.37 -12.07
C GLU A 11 61.84 -12.53 -13.21
N GLN A 12 61.10 -12.23 -14.29
CA GLN A 12 61.71 -11.70 -15.53
C GLN A 12 61.73 -10.16 -15.66
N LEU A 13 60.89 -9.44 -14.90
CA LEU A 13 60.83 -7.98 -14.98
C LEU A 13 62.15 -7.27 -14.60
N PRO A 14 62.89 -7.68 -13.55
CA PRO A 14 64.18 -7.05 -13.20
C PRO A 14 65.21 -7.15 -14.34
N LYS A 15 65.34 -8.32 -14.96
CA LYS A 15 66.31 -8.60 -16.05
C LYS A 15 66.06 -7.75 -17.30
N ILE A 16 64.79 -7.59 -17.70
CA ILE A 16 64.42 -6.75 -18.86
C ILE A 16 64.79 -5.29 -18.59
N THR A 17 64.52 -4.81 -17.38
CA THR A 17 64.76 -3.41 -17.00
C THR A 17 66.27 -3.10 -16.97
N GLU A 18 67.09 -4.03 -16.48
CA GLU A 18 68.55 -3.91 -16.52
C GLU A 18 69.08 -3.87 -17.96
N LYS A 19 68.57 -4.76 -18.84
CA LYS A 19 69.01 -4.78 -20.24
C LYS A 19 68.68 -3.49 -20.99
N ILE A 20 67.53 -2.88 -20.72
CA ILE A 20 67.16 -1.57 -21.30
C ILE A 20 68.14 -0.48 -20.86
N LYS A 21 68.59 -0.49 -19.59
CA LYS A 21 69.59 0.47 -19.10
C LYS A 21 70.95 0.29 -19.78
N GLU A 22 71.38 -0.95 -19.99
CA GLU A 22 72.61 -1.23 -20.75
C GLU A 22 72.53 -0.69 -22.19
N VAL A 23 71.40 -0.93 -22.87
CA VAL A 23 71.19 -0.43 -24.24
C VAL A 23 71.14 1.10 -24.27
N GLY A 24 70.55 1.74 -23.25
CA GLY A 24 70.55 3.19 -23.10
C GLY A 24 71.97 3.75 -22.98
N ALA A 25 72.80 3.16 -22.13
CA ALA A 25 74.20 3.58 -21.97
C ALA A 25 75.03 3.43 -23.25
N GLU A 26 74.76 2.39 -24.06
CA GLU A 26 75.42 2.22 -25.36
C GLU A 26 74.92 3.23 -26.41
N LEU A 27 73.63 3.57 -26.36
CA LEU A 27 73.06 4.62 -27.20
C LEU A 27 73.66 6.00 -26.86
N ASP A 28 73.87 6.31 -25.58
CA ASP A 28 74.48 7.55 -25.14
C ASP A 28 75.88 7.74 -25.75
N LYS A 29 76.75 6.72 -25.62
CA LYS A 29 78.08 6.73 -26.25
C LYS A 29 78.01 6.95 -27.76
N ARG A 30 77.09 6.25 -28.42
CA ARG A 30 76.91 6.37 -29.87
C ARG A 30 76.47 7.78 -30.29
N LEU A 31 75.59 8.42 -29.51
CA LEU A 31 75.14 9.78 -29.80
C LEU A 31 76.25 10.81 -29.55
N GLU A 32 77.10 10.58 -28.54
CA GLU A 32 78.32 11.36 -28.30
C GLU A 32 79.30 11.24 -29.48
N ASP A 33 79.58 10.02 -29.94
CA ASP A 33 80.49 9.74 -31.07
C ASP A 33 80.02 10.38 -32.38
N LEU A 34 78.70 10.45 -32.60
CA LEU A 34 78.11 11.11 -33.77
C LEU A 34 78.26 12.63 -33.75
N ASN A 35 78.60 13.23 -32.59
CA ASN A 35 78.86 14.66 -32.37
C ASN A 35 77.91 15.58 -33.15
N LEU A 36 76.61 15.29 -33.05
CA LEU A 36 75.56 15.87 -33.91
C LEU A 36 75.54 17.41 -33.89
N ASN A 37 75.88 18.03 -32.76
CA ASN A 37 75.91 19.48 -32.57
C ASN A 37 77.03 20.18 -33.37
N SER A 38 78.06 19.44 -33.76
CA SER A 38 79.20 19.97 -34.52
C SER A 38 79.02 19.84 -36.04
N LEU A 39 77.91 19.25 -36.51
CA LEU A 39 77.65 19.05 -37.94
C LEU A 39 77.20 20.36 -38.61
N VAL A 40 77.88 20.75 -39.70
CA VAL A 40 77.50 21.90 -40.54
C VAL A 40 76.76 21.41 -41.79
N CYS A 41 75.55 21.91 -41.99
CA CYS A 41 74.70 21.57 -43.15
C CYS A 41 74.87 22.61 -44.27
N ASN A 42 75.40 22.19 -45.42
CA ASN A 42 75.53 22.99 -46.64
C ASN A 42 75.08 22.17 -47.86
N GLU A 43 75.20 22.72 -49.07
CA GLU A 43 74.73 22.07 -50.31
C GLU A 43 75.35 20.69 -50.54
N GLU A 44 76.61 20.49 -50.17
CA GLU A 44 77.35 19.24 -50.34
C GLU A 44 77.05 18.22 -49.22
N THR A 45 76.90 18.66 -47.97
CA THR A 45 76.72 17.77 -46.79
C THR A 45 75.27 17.42 -46.49
N ARG A 46 74.30 18.17 -47.05
CA ARG A 46 72.85 18.00 -46.80
C ARG A 46 72.35 16.58 -47.02
N LYS A 47 72.84 15.90 -48.06
CA LYS A 47 72.41 14.52 -48.40
C LYS A 47 72.81 13.54 -47.29
N SER A 48 74.07 13.59 -46.86
CA SER A 48 74.61 12.72 -45.80
C SER A 48 73.92 12.95 -44.46
N ILE A 49 73.63 14.21 -44.11
CA ILE A 49 72.89 14.54 -42.88
C ILE A 49 71.45 13.99 -42.94
N LYS A 50 70.79 14.06 -44.10
CA LYS A 50 69.45 13.48 -44.30
C LYS A 50 69.48 11.96 -44.14
N GLU A 51 70.49 11.29 -44.71
CA GLU A 51 70.68 9.84 -44.57
C GLU A 51 70.92 9.44 -43.11
N LEU A 52 71.74 10.18 -42.36
CA LEU A 52 71.95 9.95 -40.92
C LEU A 52 70.66 10.09 -40.12
N ARG A 53 69.87 11.16 -40.38
CA ARG A 53 68.55 11.34 -39.75
C ARG A 53 67.62 10.17 -40.05
N THR A 54 67.60 9.68 -41.29
CA THR A 54 66.78 8.53 -41.68
C THR A 54 67.22 7.26 -40.95
N LYS A 55 68.53 7.02 -40.79
CA LYS A 55 69.07 5.88 -40.03
C LYS A 55 68.66 5.93 -38.56
N LEU A 56 68.87 7.05 -37.87
CA LEU A 56 68.44 7.23 -36.47
C LEU A 56 66.94 7.02 -36.31
N GLY A 57 66.14 7.54 -37.26
CA GLY A 57 64.69 7.33 -37.27
C GLY A 57 64.27 5.87 -37.50
N ALA A 58 65.03 5.10 -38.27
CA ALA A 58 64.78 3.67 -38.49
C ALA A 58 65.12 2.85 -37.24
N GLU A 59 66.20 3.18 -36.55
CA GLU A 59 66.63 2.50 -35.32
C GLU A 59 65.66 2.74 -34.18
N LEU A 60 65.17 3.97 -34.00
CA LEU A 60 64.12 4.26 -33.02
C LEU A 60 62.85 3.45 -33.30
N LYS A 61 62.46 3.32 -34.57
CA LYS A 61 61.31 2.49 -34.95
C LYS A 61 61.53 1.01 -34.61
N ASP A 62 62.75 0.51 -34.75
CA ASP A 62 63.07 -0.87 -34.37
C ASP A 62 62.99 -1.05 -32.85
N PHE A 63 63.52 -0.12 -32.05
CA PHE A 63 63.36 -0.15 -30.59
C PHE A 63 61.89 -0.11 -30.16
N GLU A 64 61.05 0.73 -30.77
CA GLU A 64 59.61 0.75 -30.48
C GLU A 64 58.90 -0.54 -30.88
N ARG A 65 59.34 -1.21 -31.96
CA ARG A 65 58.83 -2.53 -32.35
C ARG A 65 59.22 -3.59 -31.31
N GLN A 66 60.47 -3.63 -30.88
CA GLN A 66 60.95 -4.54 -29.84
C GLN A 66 60.21 -4.30 -28.51
N ARG A 67 59.98 -3.03 -28.13
CA ARG A 67 59.20 -2.66 -26.93
C ARG A 67 57.79 -3.25 -26.95
N LYS A 68 57.10 -3.19 -28.10
CA LYS A 68 55.75 -3.77 -28.26
C LYS A 68 55.76 -5.28 -28.14
N ASP A 69 56.70 -5.95 -28.81
CA ASP A 69 56.86 -7.42 -28.73
C ASP A 69 57.15 -7.89 -27.30
N ILE A 70 58.04 -7.18 -26.59
CA ILE A 70 58.32 -7.46 -25.17
C ILE A 70 57.07 -7.27 -24.31
N LYS A 71 56.30 -6.20 -24.52
CA LYS A 71 55.04 -5.97 -23.79
C LYS A 71 54.03 -7.11 -24.00
N GLU A 72 53.85 -7.55 -25.25
CA GLU A 72 52.96 -8.66 -25.58
C GLU A 72 53.40 -9.95 -24.88
N LYS A 73 54.71 -10.24 -24.88
CA LYS A 73 55.29 -11.40 -24.17
C LYS A 73 55.19 -11.31 -22.66
N ILE A 74 55.17 -10.12 -22.06
CA ILE A 74 54.94 -9.93 -20.62
C ILE A 74 53.47 -10.11 -20.27
N ASN A 75 52.56 -9.60 -21.11
CA ASN A 75 51.13 -9.69 -20.86
C ASN A 75 50.58 -11.10 -21.06
N ALA A 76 51.09 -11.87 -22.03
CA ALA A 76 50.64 -13.24 -22.29
C ALA A 76 50.67 -14.17 -21.05
N PRO A 77 51.78 -14.28 -20.27
CA PRO A 77 51.82 -15.08 -19.06
C PRO A 77 50.94 -14.50 -17.94
N TYR A 78 50.77 -13.17 -17.88
CA TYR A 78 49.85 -12.53 -16.92
C TYR A 78 48.38 -12.88 -17.21
N ASP A 79 47.96 -12.80 -18.47
CA ASP A 79 46.61 -13.16 -18.88
C ASP A 79 46.34 -14.66 -18.67
N LEU A 80 47.32 -15.51 -18.97
CA LEU A 80 47.26 -16.94 -18.68
C LEU A 80 47.17 -17.21 -17.18
N PHE A 81 47.98 -16.53 -16.36
CA PHE A 81 47.94 -16.61 -14.91
C PHE A 81 46.55 -16.27 -14.39
N ASN A 82 45.98 -15.13 -14.81
CA ASN A 82 44.66 -14.70 -14.36
C ASN A 82 43.56 -15.69 -14.77
N LYS A 83 43.58 -16.16 -16.02
CA LYS A 83 42.61 -17.16 -16.50
C LYS A 83 42.72 -18.47 -15.71
N THR A 84 43.94 -18.91 -15.44
CA THR A 84 44.21 -20.13 -14.66
C THR A 84 43.76 -19.94 -13.21
N TYR A 85 44.08 -18.81 -12.57
CA TYR A 85 43.62 -18.48 -11.22
C TYR A 85 42.09 -18.46 -11.12
N GLU A 86 41.43 -17.81 -12.08
CA GLU A 86 39.97 -17.72 -12.12
C GLU A 86 39.34 -19.13 -12.19
N THR A 87 39.86 -19.98 -13.07
CA THR A 87 39.33 -21.33 -13.32
C THR A 87 39.66 -22.30 -12.19
N GLU A 88 40.93 -22.34 -11.78
CA GLU A 88 41.44 -23.39 -10.90
C GLU A 88 41.24 -23.09 -9.41
N ILE A 89 41.12 -21.82 -9.05
CA ILE A 89 41.01 -21.38 -7.66
C ILE A 89 39.69 -20.66 -7.42
N LYS A 90 39.48 -19.49 -8.03
CA LYS A 90 38.37 -18.61 -7.68
C LYS A 90 37.00 -19.24 -7.95
N SER A 91 36.80 -19.79 -9.14
CA SER A 91 35.52 -20.42 -9.52
C SER A 91 35.20 -21.62 -8.63
N LYS A 92 36.19 -22.45 -8.26
CA LYS A 92 35.99 -23.59 -7.36
C LYS A 92 35.58 -23.14 -5.95
N TYR A 93 36.21 -22.10 -5.41
CA TYR A 93 35.81 -21.54 -4.11
C TYR A 93 34.42 -20.92 -4.15
N GLN A 94 34.07 -20.19 -5.22
CA GLN A 94 32.73 -19.64 -5.39
C GLN A 94 31.66 -20.73 -5.49
N GLN A 95 31.96 -21.81 -6.21
CA GLN A 95 31.06 -22.96 -6.30
C GLN A 95 30.91 -23.68 -4.95
N ALA A 96 32.01 -23.84 -4.20
CA ALA A 96 31.98 -24.42 -2.87
C ALA A 96 31.14 -23.57 -1.90
N ASP A 97 31.32 -22.25 -1.91
CA ASP A 97 30.53 -21.30 -1.13
C ASP A 97 29.03 -21.39 -1.46
N LEU A 98 28.68 -21.38 -2.75
CA LEU A 98 27.30 -21.52 -3.21
C LEU A 98 26.68 -22.87 -2.77
N THR A 99 27.46 -23.95 -2.83
CA THR A 99 27.02 -25.28 -2.38
C THR A 99 26.76 -25.29 -0.88
N LEU A 100 27.65 -24.69 -0.08
CA LEU A 100 27.47 -24.59 1.37
C LEU A 100 26.26 -23.74 1.72
N LYS A 101 26.08 -22.59 1.06
CA LYS A 101 24.92 -21.73 1.21
C LYS A 101 23.62 -22.49 0.94
N THR A 102 23.56 -23.21 -0.19
CA THR A 102 22.36 -23.99 -0.56
C THR A 102 22.01 -25.03 0.52
N LYS A 103 23.01 -25.74 1.04
CA LYS A 103 22.80 -26.71 2.13
C LYS A 103 22.33 -26.07 3.44
N ILE A 104 22.83 -24.88 3.76
CA ILE A 104 22.38 -24.12 4.93
C ILE A 104 20.93 -23.69 4.73
N ASP A 105 20.60 -23.10 3.58
CA ASP A 105 19.26 -22.61 3.25
C ASP A 105 18.22 -23.75 3.29
N GLU A 106 18.54 -24.95 2.79
CA GLU A 106 17.67 -26.13 2.86
C GLU A 106 17.30 -26.49 4.30
N VAL A 107 18.29 -26.56 5.20
CA VAL A 107 18.07 -26.89 6.62
C VAL A 107 17.31 -25.76 7.32
N GLU A 108 17.71 -24.51 7.10
CA GLU A 108 17.09 -23.34 7.72
C GLU A 108 15.62 -23.17 7.33
N ASN A 109 15.30 -23.37 6.05
CA ASN A 109 13.93 -23.31 5.56
C ASN A 109 13.11 -24.49 6.11
N GLY A 110 13.67 -25.70 6.17
CA GLY A 110 13.02 -26.84 6.79
C GLY A 110 12.70 -26.63 8.28
N LEU A 111 13.60 -25.98 9.03
CA LEU A 111 13.36 -25.64 10.43
C LEU A 111 12.27 -24.59 10.60
N LYS A 112 12.21 -23.57 9.73
CA LYS A 112 11.16 -22.54 9.75
C LYS A 112 9.79 -23.13 9.43
N GLU A 113 9.69 -23.95 8.38
CA GLU A 113 8.43 -24.61 8.03
C GLU A 113 7.95 -25.54 9.14
N LYS A 114 8.84 -26.37 9.70
CA LYS A 114 8.50 -27.21 10.86
C LYS A 114 8.02 -26.40 12.06
N ALA A 115 8.67 -25.26 12.35
CA ALA A 115 8.23 -24.37 13.43
C ALA A 115 6.84 -23.80 13.16
N LYS A 116 6.56 -23.42 11.90
CA LYS A 116 5.26 -22.91 11.47
C LYS A 116 4.17 -23.97 11.54
N GLU A 117 4.45 -25.20 11.11
CA GLU A 117 3.56 -26.35 11.24
C GLU A 117 3.20 -26.62 12.70
N LEU A 118 4.19 -26.70 13.59
CA LEU A 118 3.94 -26.89 15.03
C LEU A 118 3.17 -25.73 15.67
N ALA A 119 3.40 -24.49 15.21
CA ALA A 119 2.64 -23.33 15.67
C ALA A 119 1.19 -23.38 15.20
N LEU A 120 0.95 -23.81 13.95
CA LEU A 120 -0.37 -23.99 13.38
C LEU A 120 -1.14 -25.12 14.10
N GLU A 121 -0.49 -26.27 14.32
CA GLU A 121 -1.04 -27.38 15.09
C GLU A 121 -1.45 -26.92 16.50
N TYR A 122 -0.52 -26.27 17.21
CA TYR A 122 -0.79 -25.75 18.55
C TYR A 122 -1.92 -24.72 18.57
N PHE A 123 -1.97 -23.81 17.59
CA PHE A 123 -3.07 -22.85 17.44
C PHE A 123 -4.41 -23.54 17.22
N ASN A 124 -4.48 -24.51 16.32
CA ASN A 124 -5.72 -25.23 16.02
C ASN A 124 -6.21 -26.02 17.24
N GLU A 125 -5.32 -26.72 17.93
CA GLU A 125 -5.64 -27.43 19.18
C GLU A 125 -6.13 -26.47 20.28
N TYR A 126 -5.42 -25.36 20.48
CA TYR A 126 -5.77 -24.41 21.53
C TYR A 126 -7.07 -23.68 21.22
N LYS A 127 -7.29 -23.26 19.97
CA LYS A 127 -8.54 -22.64 19.52
C LYS A 127 -9.71 -23.61 19.66
N ALA A 128 -9.55 -24.88 19.27
CA ALA A 128 -10.60 -25.90 19.42
C ALA A 128 -10.99 -26.15 20.89
N SER A 129 -10.09 -25.84 21.84
CA SER A 129 -10.42 -25.91 23.28
C SER A 129 -11.36 -24.78 23.75
N LYS A 130 -11.54 -23.70 22.97
CA LYS A 130 -12.39 -22.56 23.31
C LYS A 130 -13.79 -22.74 22.68
N THR A 131 -14.81 -22.82 23.52
CA THR A 131 -16.18 -23.16 23.07
C THR A 131 -16.89 -22.04 22.31
N VAL A 132 -16.53 -20.78 22.57
CA VAL A 132 -17.17 -19.60 21.96
C VAL A 132 -16.57 -19.22 20.60
N ILE A 133 -15.36 -19.69 20.28
CA ILE A 133 -14.66 -19.36 19.04
C ILE A 133 -15.02 -20.38 17.96
N LYS A 134 -15.65 -19.92 16.88
CA LYS A 134 -15.93 -20.74 15.69
C LYS A 134 -14.75 -20.76 14.72
N ASP A 135 -14.75 -21.71 13.78
CA ASP A 135 -13.65 -21.91 12.82
C ASP A 135 -13.33 -20.65 12.01
N ASN A 136 -14.33 -19.88 11.61
CA ASN A 136 -14.17 -18.65 10.83
C ASN A 136 -13.93 -17.38 11.68
N TYR A 137 -13.84 -17.49 13.01
CA TYR A 137 -13.72 -16.31 13.88
C TYR A 137 -12.28 -15.87 14.11
N LEU A 138 -11.30 -16.74 13.90
CA LEU A 138 -9.87 -16.44 14.01
C LEU A 138 -9.07 -17.38 13.13
N LEU A 139 -8.28 -16.86 12.19
CA LEU A 139 -7.38 -17.63 11.34
C LEU A 139 -5.94 -17.52 11.87
N PHE A 140 -5.09 -18.50 11.55
CA PHE A 140 -3.71 -18.53 12.02
C PHE A 140 -2.92 -17.31 11.52
N GLU A 141 -3.18 -16.89 10.29
CA GLU A 141 -2.54 -15.75 9.64
C GLU A 141 -2.79 -14.44 10.38
N GLU A 142 -3.95 -14.30 11.05
CA GLU A 142 -4.31 -13.10 11.83
C GLU A 142 -3.45 -12.92 13.07
N LEU A 143 -2.75 -13.96 13.54
CA LEU A 143 -1.82 -13.86 14.67
C LEU A 143 -0.55 -13.07 14.29
N ASN A 144 -0.23 -12.95 13.00
CA ASN A 144 0.93 -12.23 12.48
C ASN A 144 2.26 -12.64 13.14
N LEU A 145 2.43 -13.95 13.41
CA LEU A 145 3.63 -14.48 14.04
C LEU A 145 4.82 -14.49 13.07
N GLN A 146 5.88 -13.78 13.43
CA GLN A 146 7.16 -13.85 12.72
C GLN A 146 7.99 -15.01 13.26
N ILE A 147 7.77 -16.21 12.70
CA ILE A 147 8.49 -17.42 13.10
C ILE A 147 9.84 -17.48 12.38
N GLY A 148 10.92 -17.35 13.16
CA GLY A 148 12.30 -17.43 12.69
C GLY A 148 12.96 -18.78 12.96
N LEU A 149 14.29 -18.82 12.80
CA LEU A 149 15.11 -20.00 13.11
C LEU A 149 15.12 -20.36 14.61
N ASP A 150 14.81 -19.38 15.46
CA ASP A 150 14.61 -19.54 16.90
C ASP A 150 13.21 -20.11 17.24
N GLY A 151 12.44 -20.52 16.23
CA GLY A 151 11.11 -21.13 16.35
C GLY A 151 11.10 -22.42 17.18
N LEU A 152 12.20 -23.16 17.16
CA LEU A 152 12.32 -24.47 17.76
C LEU A 152 13.35 -24.48 18.89
N THR A 153 13.04 -25.24 19.93
CA THR A 153 14.01 -25.62 20.97
C THR A 153 15.03 -26.60 20.40
N VAL A 154 16.12 -26.83 21.15
CA VAL A 154 17.15 -27.84 20.82
C VAL A 154 16.55 -29.25 20.63
N LYS A 155 15.40 -29.54 21.26
CA LYS A 155 14.68 -30.81 21.15
C LYS A 155 13.67 -30.85 19.99
N GLY A 156 13.59 -29.79 19.16
CA GLY A 156 12.70 -29.72 18.01
C GLY A 156 11.23 -29.40 18.35
N ALA A 157 10.94 -28.97 19.57
CA ALA A 157 9.60 -28.51 19.98
C ALA A 157 9.47 -26.99 19.83
N LEU A 158 8.26 -26.50 19.55
CA LEU A 158 7.95 -25.07 19.45
C LEU A 158 8.33 -24.32 20.73
N VAL A 159 9.05 -23.21 20.59
CA VAL A 159 9.50 -22.38 21.72
C VAL A 159 8.31 -21.73 22.43
N LYS A 160 8.42 -21.61 23.76
CA LYS A 160 7.38 -21.07 24.64
C LYS A 160 6.85 -19.69 24.20
N LYS A 161 7.74 -18.80 23.74
CA LYS A 161 7.38 -17.46 23.22
C LYS A 161 6.23 -17.51 22.19
N TYR A 162 6.28 -18.45 21.25
CA TYR A 162 5.24 -18.57 20.22
C TYR A 162 3.94 -19.16 20.78
N LYS A 163 4.04 -20.11 21.72
CA LYS A 163 2.88 -20.65 22.44
C LYS A 163 2.16 -19.57 23.24
N ASP A 164 2.92 -18.78 24.01
CA ASP A 164 2.37 -17.70 24.83
C ASP A 164 1.68 -16.64 23.94
N ALA A 165 2.27 -16.29 22.80
CA ALA A 165 1.66 -15.36 21.84
C ALA A 165 0.36 -15.91 21.20
N ILE A 166 0.33 -17.21 20.90
CA ILE A 166 -0.88 -17.89 20.40
C ILE A 166 -1.97 -17.85 21.47
N ILE A 167 -1.64 -18.25 22.71
CA ILE A 167 -2.55 -18.24 23.85
C ILE A 167 -3.14 -16.84 24.03
N GLU A 168 -2.29 -15.82 24.14
CA GLU A 168 -2.72 -14.44 24.36
C GLU A 168 -3.73 -13.97 23.31
N LYS A 169 -3.46 -14.24 22.02
CA LYS A 169 -4.36 -13.84 20.94
C LYS A 169 -5.69 -14.58 20.98
N VAL A 170 -5.67 -15.89 21.20
CA VAL A 170 -6.89 -16.71 21.28
C VAL A 170 -7.73 -16.30 22.49
N ASP A 171 -7.11 -16.10 23.66
CA ASP A 171 -7.77 -15.68 24.89
C ASP A 171 -8.36 -14.27 24.80
N ASN A 172 -7.69 -13.35 24.09
CA ASN A 172 -8.24 -12.02 23.83
C ASN A 172 -9.52 -12.11 22.99
N VAL A 173 -9.50 -12.90 21.92
CA VAL A 173 -10.68 -13.09 21.05
C VAL A 173 -11.82 -13.77 21.78
N GLU A 174 -11.53 -14.78 22.61
CA GLU A 174 -12.53 -15.42 23.48
C GLU A 174 -13.20 -14.39 24.39
N ARG A 175 -12.42 -13.60 25.14
CA ARG A 175 -12.94 -12.58 26.06
C ARG A 175 -13.76 -11.50 25.35
N ASP A 176 -13.32 -11.08 24.17
CA ASP A 176 -14.06 -10.10 23.37
C ASP A 176 -15.42 -10.66 22.92
N ILE A 177 -15.45 -11.91 22.43
CA ILE A 177 -16.70 -12.56 22.01
C ILE A 177 -17.65 -12.77 23.20
N GLU A 178 -17.13 -13.21 24.34
CA GLU A 178 -17.92 -13.33 25.57
C GLU A 178 -18.54 -11.99 25.97
N THR A 179 -17.74 -10.91 25.90
CA THR A 179 -18.20 -9.55 26.16
C THR A 179 -19.30 -9.14 25.18
N ILE A 180 -19.10 -9.35 23.87
CA ILE A 180 -20.07 -9.05 22.82
C ILE A 180 -21.39 -9.79 23.06
N ASN A 181 -21.34 -11.07 23.46
CA ASN A 181 -22.53 -11.88 23.70
C ASN A 181 -23.45 -11.28 24.78
N THR A 182 -22.91 -10.46 25.70
CA THR A 182 -23.69 -9.79 26.76
C THR A 182 -24.29 -8.44 26.34
N MET A 183 -23.95 -7.92 25.15
CA MET A 183 -24.35 -6.59 24.70
C MET A 183 -25.65 -6.60 23.89
N GLU A 184 -26.32 -5.44 23.82
CA GLU A 184 -27.38 -5.20 22.84
C GLU A 184 -26.81 -5.16 21.41
N HIS A 185 -27.59 -5.57 20.41
CA HIS A 185 -27.13 -5.68 19.02
C HIS A 185 -25.89 -6.60 18.82
N ASN A 186 -25.71 -7.59 19.70
CA ASN A 186 -24.51 -8.45 19.74
C ASN A 186 -24.12 -9.08 18.39
N SER A 187 -25.10 -9.49 17.58
CA SER A 187 -24.87 -10.12 16.28
C SER A 187 -24.25 -9.14 15.28
N GLU A 188 -24.70 -7.88 15.27
CA GLU A 188 -24.10 -6.82 14.46
C GLU A 188 -22.71 -6.44 14.96
N ILE A 189 -22.54 -6.32 16.28
CA ILE A 189 -21.23 -6.01 16.89
C ILE A 189 -20.23 -7.11 16.57
N LEU A 190 -20.64 -8.38 16.62
CA LEU A 190 -19.78 -9.50 16.27
C LEU A 190 -19.35 -9.45 14.81
N VAL A 191 -20.26 -9.13 13.88
CA VAL A 191 -19.92 -8.99 12.45
C VAL A 191 -18.89 -7.87 12.24
N GLU A 192 -19.06 -6.72 12.88
CA GLU A 192 -18.08 -5.63 12.79
C GLU A 192 -16.74 -6.01 13.43
N TYR A 193 -16.78 -6.62 14.62
CA TYR A 193 -15.59 -7.09 15.33
C TYR A 193 -14.77 -8.06 14.48
N LEU A 194 -15.42 -9.01 13.80
CA LEU A 194 -14.72 -10.02 13.03
C LEU A 194 -13.90 -9.46 11.86
N LYS A 195 -14.16 -8.23 11.40
CA LYS A 195 -13.41 -7.57 10.31
C LYS A 195 -12.01 -7.12 10.71
N ASN A 196 -11.81 -6.72 11.97
CA ASN A 196 -10.57 -6.07 12.42
C ASN A 196 -10.11 -6.47 13.84
N LYS A 197 -10.90 -7.30 14.53
CA LYS A 197 -10.71 -7.73 15.94
C LYS A 197 -10.54 -6.56 16.91
N ASN A 198 -11.26 -5.46 16.67
CA ASN A 198 -11.26 -4.29 17.54
C ASN A 198 -12.65 -4.10 18.17
N LEU A 199 -12.77 -4.56 19.42
CA LEU A 199 -14.03 -4.53 20.16
C LEU A 199 -14.58 -3.11 20.32
N SER A 200 -13.74 -2.16 20.76
CA SER A 200 -14.15 -0.78 20.99
C SER A 200 -14.67 -0.09 19.71
N LEU A 201 -14.00 -0.35 18.58
CA LEU A 201 -14.42 0.19 17.30
C LEU A 201 -15.75 -0.43 16.84
N ALA A 202 -15.89 -1.75 16.94
CA ALA A 202 -17.11 -2.46 16.56
C ALA A 202 -18.34 -1.99 17.35
N ILE A 203 -18.20 -1.86 18.68
CA ILE A 203 -19.27 -1.34 19.55
C ILE A 203 -19.67 0.07 19.11
N LYS A 204 -18.69 0.95 18.90
CA LYS A 204 -18.95 2.33 18.52
C LYS A 204 -19.69 2.41 17.19
N GLU A 205 -19.21 1.72 16.16
CA GLU A 205 -19.80 1.77 14.82
C GLU A 205 -21.24 1.26 14.79
N VAL A 206 -21.56 0.20 15.53
CA VAL A 206 -22.92 -0.33 15.62
C VAL A 206 -23.82 0.61 16.41
N ASN A 207 -23.37 1.10 17.56
CA ASN A 207 -24.17 2.01 18.37
C ASN A 207 -24.45 3.33 17.64
N ASP A 208 -23.45 3.93 16.99
CA ASP A 208 -23.61 5.15 16.21
C ASP A 208 -24.64 4.94 15.07
N ARG A 209 -24.61 3.78 14.42
CA ARG A 209 -25.58 3.41 13.37
C ARG A 209 -27.00 3.31 13.92
N HIS A 210 -27.20 2.66 15.08
CA HIS A 210 -28.52 2.54 15.71
C HIS A 210 -29.06 3.90 16.20
N VAL A 211 -28.20 4.77 16.72
CA VAL A 211 -28.59 6.14 17.07
C VAL A 211 -29.11 6.89 15.84
N ILE A 212 -28.40 6.81 14.72
CA ILE A 212 -28.81 7.46 13.45
C ILE A 212 -30.12 6.86 12.93
N LEU A 213 -30.24 5.53 12.90
CA LEU A 213 -31.45 4.85 12.42
C LEU A 213 -32.68 5.23 13.26
N ASN A 214 -32.53 5.28 14.59
CA ASN A 214 -33.60 5.70 15.48
C ASN A 214 -34.01 7.16 15.26
N GLN A 215 -33.04 8.05 14.97
CA GLN A 215 -33.35 9.44 14.66
C GLN A 215 -34.11 9.56 13.33
N VAL A 216 -33.63 8.89 12.28
CA VAL A 216 -34.28 8.86 10.96
C VAL A 216 -35.71 8.29 11.05
N GLN A 217 -35.91 7.25 11.84
CA GLN A 217 -37.23 6.65 12.05
C GLN A 217 -38.19 7.63 12.73
N LYS A 218 -37.74 8.34 13.76
CA LYS A 218 -38.54 9.39 14.42
C LYS A 218 -38.88 10.53 13.47
N ASP A 219 -37.92 10.99 12.68
CA ASP A 219 -38.14 12.06 11.70
C ASP A 219 -39.17 11.63 10.64
N TYR A 220 -39.11 10.38 10.17
CA TYR A 220 -40.09 9.82 9.24
C TYR A 220 -41.49 9.72 9.86
N GLU A 221 -41.60 9.28 11.13
CA GLU A 221 -42.87 9.20 11.85
C GLU A 221 -43.51 10.58 12.02
N ILE A 222 -42.73 11.62 12.35
CA ILE A 222 -43.21 13.00 12.44
C ILE A 222 -43.78 13.46 11.09
N VAL A 223 -43.06 13.25 9.99
CA VAL A 223 -43.53 13.63 8.65
C VAL A 223 -44.81 12.90 8.27
N GLN A 224 -44.94 11.62 8.62
CA GLN A 224 -46.16 10.83 8.36
C GLN A 224 -47.35 11.30 9.20
N GLU A 225 -47.13 11.71 10.45
CA GLU A 225 -48.17 12.29 11.29
C GLU A 225 -48.61 13.67 10.78
N GLU A 226 -47.68 14.52 10.38
CA GLU A 226 -47.96 15.83 9.76
C GLU A 226 -48.79 15.66 8.48
N GLN A 227 -48.41 14.75 7.59
CA GLN A 227 -49.17 14.44 6.37
C GLN A 227 -50.60 13.96 6.68
N LYS A 228 -50.78 13.07 7.66
CA LYS A 228 -52.13 12.61 8.08
C LYS A 228 -52.96 13.74 8.69
N GLN A 229 -52.34 14.65 9.43
CA GLN A 229 -53.02 15.83 9.98
C GLN A 229 -53.44 16.79 8.86
N GLU A 230 -52.56 17.07 7.91
CA GLU A 230 -52.87 17.87 6.72
C GLU A 230 -54.03 17.26 5.92
N GLU A 231 -54.00 15.96 5.64
CA GLU A 231 -55.09 15.25 4.96
C GLU A 231 -56.42 15.35 5.72
N GLN A 232 -56.42 15.19 7.05
CA GLN A 232 -57.63 15.36 7.87
C GLN A 232 -58.15 16.81 7.87
N VAL A 233 -57.26 17.79 7.85
CA VAL A 233 -57.64 19.21 7.75
C VAL A 233 -58.26 19.49 6.38
N VAL A 234 -57.65 18.99 5.29
CA VAL A 234 -58.20 19.12 3.94
C VAL A 234 -59.58 18.44 3.83
N GLU A 235 -59.76 17.24 4.36
CA GLU A 235 -61.04 16.52 4.32
C GLU A 235 -62.15 17.25 5.12
N LYS A 236 -61.79 17.88 6.25
CA LYS A 236 -62.73 18.74 7.02
C LYS A 236 -63.13 19.98 6.23
N VAL A 237 -62.17 20.65 5.59
CA VAL A 237 -62.43 21.82 4.75
C VAL A 237 -63.32 21.45 3.55
N GLU A 238 -63.07 20.32 2.90
CA GLU A 238 -63.93 19.81 1.81
C GLU A 238 -65.35 19.45 2.29
N LYS A 239 -65.49 18.84 3.47
CA LYS A 239 -66.81 18.57 4.07
C LYS A 239 -67.58 19.84 4.39
N GLU A 240 -66.92 20.86 4.96
CA GLU A 240 -67.54 22.16 5.23
C GLU A 240 -67.96 22.90 3.95
N LEU A 241 -67.18 22.80 2.87
CA LEU A 241 -67.55 23.32 1.54
C LEU A 241 -68.71 22.57 0.88
N SER A 242 -68.97 21.32 1.28
CA SER A 242 -70.04 20.46 0.73
C SER A 242 -71.36 20.49 1.53
N ALA A 243 -71.39 21.14 2.70
CA ALA A 243 -72.59 21.23 3.52
C ALA A 243 -73.64 22.20 2.91
N PRO A 244 -74.94 21.85 2.85
CA PRO A 244 -75.94 22.69 2.19
C PRO A 244 -76.27 23.93 3.03
N VAL A 245 -76.14 25.11 2.42
CA VAL A 245 -76.50 26.40 3.03
C VAL A 245 -78.00 26.43 3.37
N GLU A 246 -78.34 26.49 4.66
CA GLU A 246 -79.74 26.57 5.13
C GLU A 246 -80.46 27.84 4.63
N GLY A 247 -81.59 27.65 3.94
CA GLY A 247 -82.46 28.72 3.45
C GLY A 247 -83.28 29.39 4.56
N LYS A 248 -83.39 30.73 4.50
CA LYS A 248 -84.22 31.55 5.39
C LYS A 248 -85.70 31.14 5.30
N LYS A 249 -86.32 30.76 6.43
CA LYS A 249 -87.77 30.51 6.55
C LYS A 249 -88.56 31.83 6.58
N LEU A 250 -89.53 31.97 5.67
CA LEU A 250 -90.50 33.08 5.60
C LEU A 250 -91.74 32.74 6.46
N TYR A 251 -92.25 33.71 7.21
CA TYR A 251 -93.47 33.59 8.01
C TYR A 251 -94.55 34.52 7.46
N SER A 252 -95.79 34.05 7.37
CA SER A 252 -96.95 34.86 6.93
C SER A 252 -97.96 35.02 8.06
N ILE A 253 -98.58 36.21 8.14
CA ILE A 253 -99.63 36.53 9.12
C ILE A 253 -100.78 37.25 8.41
N LYS A 254 -102.02 36.88 8.72
CA LYS A 254 -103.24 37.55 8.21
C LYS A 254 -103.90 38.33 9.32
N PHE A 255 -104.11 39.63 9.12
CA PHE A 255 -104.79 40.50 10.08
C PHE A 255 -105.67 41.53 9.35
N LYS A 256 -106.74 41.99 10.01
CA LYS A 256 -107.63 43.05 9.51
C LYS A 256 -107.37 44.32 10.32
N ALA A 257 -107.01 45.41 9.64
CA ALA A 257 -106.78 46.72 10.25
C ALA A 257 -107.87 47.71 9.82
N THR A 258 -108.43 48.47 10.77
CA THR A 258 -109.41 49.53 10.51
C THR A 258 -108.88 50.83 11.08
N SER A 259 -108.65 51.84 10.23
CA SER A 259 -108.17 53.17 10.61
C SER A 259 -108.58 54.21 9.55
N THR A 260 -108.15 55.47 9.71
CA THR A 260 -108.31 56.50 8.67
C THR A 260 -107.51 56.13 7.41
N TYR A 261 -107.96 56.61 6.24
CA TYR A 261 -107.37 56.26 4.94
C TYR A 261 -105.87 56.55 4.86
N GLU A 262 -105.43 57.69 5.39
CA GLU A 262 -104.01 58.10 5.41
C GLU A 262 -103.13 57.07 6.13
N ASN A 263 -103.60 56.55 7.27
CA ASN A 263 -102.87 55.56 8.06
C ASN A 263 -102.79 54.20 7.36
N LEU A 264 -103.87 53.76 6.73
CA LEU A 264 -103.87 52.49 5.97
C LEU A 264 -102.99 52.59 4.72
N SER A 265 -103.00 53.74 4.03
CA SER A 265 -102.11 54.00 2.89
C SER A 265 -100.64 54.00 3.31
N TYR A 266 -100.32 54.55 4.49
CA TYR A 266 -98.97 54.55 5.02
C TYR A 266 -98.48 53.13 5.36
N LEU A 267 -99.32 52.30 6.00
CA LEU A 267 -98.98 50.91 6.31
C LEU A 267 -98.59 50.11 5.07
N VAL A 268 -99.37 50.25 3.99
CA VAL A 268 -99.10 49.58 2.71
C VAL A 268 -97.78 50.07 2.08
N LYS A 269 -97.48 51.37 2.18
CA LYS A 269 -96.21 51.94 1.69
C LYS A 269 -95.00 51.32 2.41
N VAL A 270 -95.07 51.22 3.74
CA VAL A 270 -94.00 50.63 4.56
C VAL A 270 -93.77 49.16 4.23
N MET A 271 -94.85 48.38 4.00
CA MET A 271 -94.72 46.98 3.60
C MET A 271 -93.98 46.85 2.27
N ARG A 272 -94.30 47.70 1.28
CA ARG A 272 -93.63 47.69 -0.03
C ARG A 272 -92.17 48.12 0.05
N GLU A 273 -91.85 49.18 0.80
CA GLU A 273 -90.47 49.65 0.99
C GLU A 273 -89.58 48.60 1.66
N ARG A 274 -90.15 47.77 2.55
CA ARG A 274 -89.44 46.67 3.21
C ARG A 274 -89.50 45.35 2.44
N GLY A 275 -90.06 45.33 1.23
CA GLY A 275 -90.14 44.14 0.39
C GLY A 275 -91.05 43.03 0.95
N ILE A 276 -92.03 43.39 1.78
CA ILE A 276 -92.99 42.44 2.36
C ILE A 276 -94.18 42.29 1.42
N GLU A 277 -94.46 41.06 1.00
CA GLU A 277 -95.64 40.74 0.18
C GLU A 277 -96.92 40.82 1.01
N TYR A 278 -97.97 41.43 0.44
CA TYR A 278 -99.28 41.58 1.09
C TYR A 278 -100.42 41.33 0.09
N GLU A 279 -101.56 40.85 0.59
CA GLU A 279 -102.80 40.66 -0.15
C GLU A 279 -103.86 41.68 0.32
N GLN A 280 -104.47 42.43 -0.61
CA GLN A 280 -105.62 43.30 -0.33
C GLN A 280 -106.92 42.60 -0.75
N PHE A 281 -107.74 42.20 0.22
CA PHE A 281 -109.08 41.69 -0.03
C PHE A 281 -110.03 42.86 -0.31
N LYS A 282 -110.73 42.84 -1.44
CA LYS A 282 -111.81 43.80 -1.77
C LYS A 282 -113.07 43.52 -0.97
#